data_AF-A0A819HTA4-F1
#
_entry.id   AF-A0A819HTA4-F1
#
_cell.length_a   1.000
_cell.length_b   1.000
_cell.length_c   1.000
_cell.angle_alpha   90.00
_cell.angle_beta   90.00
_cell.angle_gamma   90.00
#
_symmetry.space_group_name_H-M   'P 1'
#
loop_
_entity.id
_entity.type
_entity.pdbx_description
1 polymer ?
#
loop_
_entity_poly.entity_id
_entity_poly.type
_entity_poly.pdbx_seq_one_letter_code
_entity_poly.pdbx_strand_id
1 'polypeptide(L)'
;MSTCHTSPASHNCSSNDNLETFNLFWLDASVKKTAENVAAQSKLRSIINYLRTFDVDSVCERQIRALSSDDRLVLIVSGGLGRELVPRIIDLPQVSSIYVYCRDKQRNKEWADGFDKVRLVTTDIDKLIHHIKSDQIREIERHEEPLIFS
;
A
#
# COMPACT_ATOMS: atom_id res chain seq x y z
N MET A 1 29.09 -32.70 35.56
CA MET A 1 29.69 -32.03 34.39
C MET A 1 28.73 -32.22 33.24
N SER A 2 27.81 -31.27 33.06
CA SER A 2 26.72 -31.37 32.08
C SER A 2 27.17 -30.81 30.74
N THR A 3 26.91 -31.58 29.68
CA THR A 3 27.29 -31.33 28.30
C THR A 3 26.38 -30.26 27.66
N CYS A 4 27.00 -29.21 27.13
CA CYS A 4 26.35 -28.21 26.30
C CYS A 4 25.97 -28.83 24.95
N HIS A 5 24.68 -28.91 24.66
CA HIS A 5 24.19 -29.21 23.32
C HIS A 5 24.14 -27.90 22.52
N THR A 6 25.10 -27.76 21.61
CA THR A 6 25.04 -26.77 20.53
C THR A 6 24.05 -27.30 19.50
N SER A 7 22.91 -26.63 19.34
CA SER A 7 21.99 -26.89 18.21
C SER A 7 22.20 -25.81 17.15
N PRO A 8 22.37 -26.19 15.88
CA PRO A 8 22.73 -25.27 14.81
C PRO A 8 21.53 -24.47 14.30
N ALA A 9 21.87 -23.30 13.75
CA ALA A 9 21.03 -22.32 13.07
C ALA A 9 19.75 -22.90 12.46
N SER A 10 18.61 -22.47 13.00
CA SER A 10 17.35 -22.48 12.24
C SER A 10 17.37 -21.27 11.31
N HIS A 11 17.95 -21.45 10.12
CA HIS A 11 17.53 -20.66 8.96
C HIS A 11 16.08 -21.07 8.69
N ASN A 12 15.15 -20.31 9.25
CA ASN A 12 13.75 -20.50 8.95
C ASN A 12 13.52 -19.99 7.51
N CYS A 13 13.56 -20.92 6.58
CA CYS A 13 12.98 -20.75 5.26
C CYS A 13 11.48 -20.59 5.45
N SER A 14 10.99 -19.36 5.43
CA SER A 14 9.60 -19.07 5.11
C SER A 14 9.60 -18.04 3.98
N SER A 15 9.69 -18.53 2.74
CA SER A 15 9.17 -17.80 1.59
C SER A 15 7.63 -17.78 1.69
N ASN A 16 7.12 -17.03 2.67
CA ASN A 16 5.81 -16.45 2.54
C ASN A 16 6.06 -15.10 1.89
N ASP A 17 5.41 -14.85 0.77
CA ASP A 17 5.20 -13.51 0.22
C ASP A 17 4.45 -12.68 1.28
N ASN A 18 5.13 -12.25 2.34
CA ASN A 18 4.54 -11.61 3.51
C ASN A 18 4.14 -10.19 3.11
N LEU A 19 2.98 -10.06 2.44
CA LEU A 19 2.26 -8.80 2.27
C LEU A 19 1.70 -8.29 3.61
N GLU A 20 2.13 -8.86 4.74
CA GLU A 20 1.68 -8.58 6.11
C GLU A 20 2.34 -7.35 6.74
N THR A 21 3.30 -6.71 6.07
CA THR A 21 4.18 -5.71 6.69
C THR A 21 3.81 -4.24 6.42
N PHE A 22 2.73 -3.96 5.67
CA PHE A 22 2.33 -2.58 5.34
C PHE A 22 0.85 -2.32 5.60
N ASN A 23 0.55 -1.05 5.92
CA ASN A 23 -0.81 -0.55 6.03
C ASN A 23 -1.36 -0.33 4.62
N LEU A 24 -2.55 -0.84 4.31
CA LEU A 24 -3.26 -0.50 3.09
C LEU A 24 -4.50 0.32 3.42
N PHE A 25 -4.52 1.59 3.03
CA PHE A 25 -5.69 2.44 3.18
C PHE A 25 -6.36 2.63 1.83
N TRP A 26 -7.70 2.66 1.83
CA TRP A 26 -8.48 3.05 0.66
C TRP A 26 -9.49 4.14 1.02
N LEU A 27 -9.30 5.33 0.43
CA LEU A 27 -10.22 6.46 0.51
C LEU A 27 -11.08 6.57 -0.75
N ASP A 28 -12.38 6.32 -0.61
CA ASP A 28 -13.38 6.52 -1.67
C ASP A 28 -14.76 6.82 -1.05
N ALA A 29 -15.42 7.91 -1.49
CA ALA A 29 -16.73 8.34 -0.97
C ALA A 29 -17.85 7.29 -1.15
N SER A 30 -17.63 6.34 -2.05
CA SER A 30 -18.50 5.23 -2.39
C SER A 30 -17.87 3.87 -2.05
N VAL A 31 -16.82 3.82 -1.23
CA VAL A 31 -16.07 2.60 -0.92
C VAL A 31 -16.98 1.45 -0.51
N LYS A 32 -18.01 1.72 0.30
CA LYS A 32 -19.01 0.71 0.74
C LYS A 32 -20.36 0.79 0.01
N LYS A 33 -20.50 1.65 -1.00
CA LYS A 33 -21.81 2.00 -1.60
C LYS A 33 -22.09 1.29 -2.92
N THR A 34 -21.05 0.86 -3.66
CA THR A 34 -21.21 0.22 -4.96
C THR A 34 -20.83 -1.26 -4.89
N ALA A 35 -21.57 -2.11 -5.63
CA ALA A 35 -21.23 -3.52 -5.75
C ALA A 35 -19.82 -3.72 -6.32
N GLU A 36 -19.40 -2.84 -7.23
CA GLU A 36 -18.05 -2.79 -7.78
C GLU A 36 -16.97 -2.59 -6.69
N ASN A 37 -17.13 -1.58 -5.83
CA ASN A 37 -16.16 -1.31 -4.76
C ASN A 37 -16.17 -2.42 -3.69
N VAL A 38 -17.34 -3.02 -3.41
CA VAL A 38 -17.44 -4.18 -2.50
C VAL A 38 -16.69 -5.37 -3.09
N ALA A 39 -16.88 -5.68 -4.37
CA ALA A 39 -16.15 -6.77 -5.04
C ALA A 39 -14.63 -6.50 -5.07
N ALA A 40 -14.22 -5.26 -5.34
CA ALA A 40 -12.83 -4.85 -5.33
C ALA A 40 -12.19 -4.96 -3.92
N GLN A 41 -12.91 -4.56 -2.87
CA GLN A 41 -12.47 -4.77 -1.48
C GLN A 41 -12.27 -6.24 -1.17
N SER A 42 -13.17 -7.12 -1.60
CA SER A 42 -13.03 -8.57 -1.40
C SER A 42 -11.77 -9.11 -2.08
N LYS A 43 -11.49 -8.69 -3.33
CA LYS A 43 -10.26 -9.07 -4.03
C LYS A 43 -9.01 -8.55 -3.31
N LEU A 44 -9.01 -7.29 -2.85
CA LEU A 44 -7.88 -6.73 -2.09
C LEU A 44 -7.65 -7.49 -0.78
N ARG A 45 -8.73 -7.81 -0.04
CA ARG A 45 -8.65 -8.54 1.24
C ARG A 45 -8.18 -9.98 1.09
N SER A 46 -8.46 -10.64 -0.03
CA SER A 46 -7.94 -12.00 -0.28
C SER A 46 -6.42 -12.06 -0.43
N ILE A 47 -5.77 -10.90 -0.54
CA ILE A 47 -4.35 -10.78 -0.86
C ILE A 47 -3.62 -9.96 0.21
N ILE A 48 -4.28 -8.98 0.82
CA ILE A 48 -3.70 -8.03 1.76
C ILE A 48 -4.55 -8.03 3.03
N ASN A 49 -3.98 -8.55 4.13
CA ASN A 49 -4.70 -8.75 5.39
C ASN A 49 -5.14 -7.44 6.06
N TYR A 50 -4.40 -6.32 5.87
CA TYR A 50 -4.62 -5.06 6.61
C TYR A 50 -5.22 -3.93 5.76
N LEU A 51 -6.33 -4.20 5.06
CA LEU A 51 -7.11 -3.15 4.37
C LEU A 51 -8.01 -2.36 5.33
N ARG A 52 -7.74 -1.06 5.48
CA ARG A 52 -8.67 -0.08 6.11
C ARG A 52 -9.32 0.80 5.04
N THR A 53 -10.63 1.03 5.18
CA THR A 53 -11.40 1.84 4.23
C THR A 53 -11.99 3.09 4.87
N PHE A 54 -12.01 4.17 4.11
CA PHE A 54 -12.46 5.49 4.52
C PHE A 54 -13.34 6.09 3.42
N ASP A 55 -14.40 6.79 3.82
CA ASP A 55 -15.29 7.54 2.95
C ASP A 55 -15.25 9.05 3.20
N VAL A 56 -14.48 9.47 4.21
CA VAL A 56 -14.25 10.87 4.59
C VAL A 56 -12.75 11.16 4.59
N ASP A 57 -12.34 12.18 3.85
CA ASP A 57 -10.93 12.55 3.64
C ASP A 57 -10.22 12.95 4.96
N SER A 58 -10.86 13.77 5.78
CA SER A 58 -10.31 14.25 7.07
C SER A 58 -10.09 13.12 8.07
N VAL A 59 -10.93 12.09 8.03
CA VAL A 59 -10.77 10.88 8.87
C VAL A 59 -9.57 10.08 8.36
N CYS A 60 -9.46 9.89 7.04
CA CYS A 60 -8.33 9.20 6.43
C CYS A 60 -7.02 9.92 6.75
N GLU A 61 -6.94 11.23 6.51
CA GLU A 61 -5.76 12.05 6.77
C GLU A 61 -5.31 11.96 8.23
N ARG A 62 -6.24 12.07 9.18
CA ARG A 62 -5.94 11.92 10.61
C ARG A 62 -5.34 10.54 10.93
N GLN A 63 -5.83 9.48 10.29
CA GLN A 63 -5.28 8.14 10.50
C GLN A 63 -3.89 7.99 9.88
N ILE A 64 -3.63 8.57 8.71
CA ILE A 64 -2.30 8.55 8.08
C ILE A 64 -1.28 9.25 8.97
N ARG A 65 -1.63 10.42 9.50
CA ARG A 65 -0.76 11.21 10.39
C ARG A 65 -0.53 10.56 11.76
N ALA A 66 -1.40 9.63 12.16
CA ALA A 66 -1.26 8.88 13.41
C ALA A 66 -0.34 7.66 13.29
N LEU A 67 0.06 7.27 12.07
CA LEU A 67 1.06 6.24 11.84
C LEU A 67 2.46 6.74 12.24
N SER A 68 3.33 5.81 12.63
CA SER A 68 4.76 6.09 12.83
C SER A 68 5.40 6.50 11.51
N SER A 69 6.47 7.29 11.56
CA SER A 69 7.29 7.58 10.37
C SER A 69 7.94 6.33 9.78
N ASP A 70 8.11 5.29 10.60
CA ASP A 70 8.70 4.01 10.20
C ASP A 70 7.66 3.05 9.60
N ASP A 71 6.37 3.38 9.71
CA ASP A 71 5.31 2.59 9.09
C ASP A 71 5.33 2.78 7.57
N ARG A 72 4.97 1.73 6.85
CA ARG A 72 4.81 1.80 5.39
C ARG A 72 3.32 1.79 5.06
N LEU A 73 2.85 2.87 4.46
CA LEU A 73 1.47 3.04 4.01
C LEU A 73 1.39 3.05 2.49
N VAL A 74 0.62 2.09 1.98
CA VAL A 74 0.09 2.10 0.63
C VAL A 74 -1.30 2.73 0.66
N LEU A 75 -1.52 3.75 -0.18
CA LEU A 75 -2.80 4.46 -0.25
C LEU A 75 -3.47 4.26 -1.61
N ILE A 76 -4.73 3.83 -1.60
CA ILE A 76 -5.64 3.84 -2.75
C ILE A 76 -6.60 5.02 -2.57
N VAL A 77 -6.75 5.87 -3.60
CA VAL A 77 -7.69 7.00 -3.59
C VAL A 77 -8.58 7.00 -4.82
N SER A 78 -9.81 7.50 -4.67
CA SER A 78 -10.62 7.92 -5.82
C SER A 78 -10.07 9.22 -6.42
N GLY A 79 -10.37 9.50 -7.68
CA GLY A 79 -9.78 10.64 -8.38
C GLY A 79 -10.05 12.00 -7.73
N GLY A 80 -11.32 12.27 -7.38
CA GLY A 80 -11.72 13.53 -6.75
C GLY A 80 -11.10 13.73 -5.37
N LEU A 81 -11.23 12.73 -4.49
CA LEU A 81 -10.66 12.79 -3.14
C LEU A 81 -9.12 12.78 -3.16
N GLY A 82 -8.54 12.06 -4.11
CA GLY A 82 -7.10 12.02 -4.34
C GLY A 82 -6.54 13.40 -4.68
N ARG A 83 -7.18 14.14 -5.59
CA ARG A 83 -6.75 15.49 -5.96
C ARG A 83 -6.69 16.45 -4.77
N GLU A 84 -7.57 16.27 -3.80
CA GLU A 84 -7.62 17.10 -2.59
C GLU A 84 -6.63 16.63 -1.52
N LEU A 85 -6.59 15.32 -1.23
CA LEU A 85 -5.80 14.77 -0.13
C LEU A 85 -4.31 14.65 -0.45
N VAL A 86 -3.96 14.16 -1.65
CA VAL A 86 -2.57 13.82 -2.01
C VAL A 86 -1.60 14.98 -1.78
N PRO A 87 -1.88 16.23 -2.20
CA PRO A 87 -0.98 17.36 -1.94
C PRO A 87 -0.68 17.61 -0.45
N ARG A 88 -1.56 17.19 0.47
CA ARG A 88 -1.41 17.44 1.92
C ARG A 88 -0.59 16.37 2.64
N ILE A 89 -0.42 15.20 2.03
CA ILE A 89 0.20 14.03 2.64
C ILE A 89 1.42 13.51 1.87
N ILE A 90 1.70 14.06 0.68
CA ILE A 90 2.74 13.52 -0.21
C ILE A 90 4.13 13.51 0.44
N ASP A 91 4.43 14.53 1.25
CA ASP A 91 5.73 14.66 1.93
C ASP A 91 5.85 13.79 3.18
N LEU A 92 4.79 13.11 3.60
CA LEU A 92 4.83 12.25 4.78
C LEU A 92 5.70 11.00 4.50
N PRO A 93 6.71 10.70 5.34
CA PRO A 93 7.64 9.60 5.10
C PRO A 93 6.94 8.24 5.11
N GLN A 94 5.90 8.08 5.93
CA GLN A 94 5.14 6.82 6.01
C GLN A 94 4.34 6.53 4.74
N VAL A 95 4.04 7.54 3.91
CA VAL A 95 3.34 7.34 2.62
C VAL A 95 4.36 6.86 1.60
N SER A 96 4.33 5.57 1.27
CA SER A 96 5.31 4.95 0.37
C SER A 96 4.85 4.97 -1.09
N SER A 97 3.57 4.69 -1.34
CA SER A 97 2.98 4.68 -2.67
C SER A 97 1.50 5.01 -2.65
N ILE A 98 1.07 5.67 -3.72
CA ILE A 98 -0.30 6.11 -3.94
C ILE A 98 -0.79 5.55 -5.28
N TYR A 99 -2.00 5.00 -5.28
CA TYR A 99 -2.67 4.48 -6.46
C TYR A 99 -4.04 5.14 -6.60
N VAL A 100 -4.35 5.62 -7.81
CA VAL A 100 -5.65 6.24 -8.10
C VAL A 100 -6.55 5.23 -8.80
N TYR A 101 -7.55 4.73 -8.07
CA TYR A 101 -8.60 3.85 -8.62
C TYR A 101 -9.86 4.68 -8.89
N CYS A 102 -10.17 4.94 -10.15
CA CYS A 102 -11.30 5.80 -10.50
C CYS A 102 -11.86 5.46 -11.88
N ARG A 103 -13.13 5.82 -12.11
CA ARG A 103 -13.81 5.60 -13.39
C ARG A 103 -13.34 6.53 -14.51
N ASP A 104 -12.86 7.73 -14.16
CA ASP A 104 -12.41 8.76 -15.11
C ASP A 104 -10.90 8.91 -15.03
N LYS A 105 -10.18 8.01 -15.70
CA LYS A 105 -8.71 8.03 -15.72
C LYS A 105 -8.15 9.31 -16.33
N GLN A 106 -8.76 9.80 -17.40
CA GLN A 106 -8.20 10.91 -18.20
C GLN A 106 -8.12 12.18 -17.36
N ARG A 107 -9.19 12.51 -16.63
CA ARG A 107 -9.25 13.71 -15.78
C ARG A 107 -8.28 13.69 -14.60
N ASN A 108 -7.85 12.50 -14.18
CA ASN A 108 -7.00 12.34 -13.00
C ASN A 108 -5.53 12.12 -13.33
N LYS A 109 -5.20 11.82 -14.58
CA LYS A 109 -3.81 11.61 -14.99
C LYS A 109 -2.99 12.89 -14.89
N GLU A 110 -3.55 14.03 -15.31
CA GLU A 110 -2.84 15.32 -15.34
C GLU A 110 -2.29 15.75 -13.97
N TRP A 111 -3.09 15.61 -12.90
CA TRP A 111 -2.61 15.96 -11.56
C TRP A 111 -1.75 14.85 -10.96
N ALA A 112 -2.05 13.59 -11.25
CA ALA A 112 -1.31 12.45 -10.74
C ALA A 112 0.14 12.41 -11.21
N ASP A 113 0.39 12.76 -12.48
CA ASP A 113 1.72 12.79 -13.08
C ASP A 113 2.66 13.84 -12.40
N GLY A 114 2.11 14.76 -11.62
CA GLY A 114 2.87 15.74 -10.83
C GLY A 114 3.41 15.23 -9.49
N PHE A 115 3.15 13.98 -9.11
CA PHE A 115 3.53 13.44 -7.81
C PHE A 115 4.27 12.10 -7.93
N ASP A 116 5.55 12.06 -7.55
CA ASP A 116 6.41 10.88 -7.72
C ASP A 116 5.93 9.62 -6.98
N LYS A 117 5.19 9.80 -5.88
CA LYS A 117 4.62 8.67 -5.12
C LYS A 117 3.33 8.13 -5.75
N VAL A 118 2.74 8.80 -6.74
CA VAL A 118 1.58 8.28 -7.46
C VAL A 118 2.07 7.31 -8.54
N ARG A 119 1.87 6.02 -8.30
CA ARG A 119 2.44 4.94 -9.14
C ARG A 119 1.54 4.54 -10.30
N LEU A 120 0.24 4.73 -10.18
CA LEU A 120 -0.74 4.28 -11.18
C LEU A 120 -2.06 5.02 -11.07
N VAL A 121 -2.65 5.35 -12.22
CA VAL A 121 -4.06 5.71 -12.37
C VAL A 121 -4.75 4.65 -13.22
N THR A 122 -5.78 3.99 -12.66
CA THR A 122 -6.45 2.86 -13.32
C THR A 122 -7.94 2.79 -12.99
N THR A 123 -8.70 2.24 -13.94
CA THR A 123 -10.12 1.84 -13.78
C THR A 123 -10.22 0.32 -13.51
N ASP A 124 -9.11 -0.39 -13.58
CA ASP A 124 -9.02 -1.85 -13.53
C ASP A 124 -8.43 -2.29 -12.19
N ILE A 125 -9.23 -3.03 -11.41
CA ILE A 125 -8.88 -3.54 -10.10
C ILE A 125 -7.82 -4.65 -10.15
N ASP A 126 -7.83 -5.49 -11.18
CA ASP A 126 -6.87 -6.59 -11.30
C ASP A 126 -5.50 -6.02 -11.67
N LYS A 127 -5.48 -4.99 -12.53
CA LYS A 127 -4.27 -4.21 -12.80
C LYS A 127 -3.74 -3.50 -11.55
N LEU A 128 -4.62 -2.93 -10.74
CA LEU A 128 -4.25 -2.28 -9.47
C LEU A 128 -3.59 -3.27 -8.52
N ILE A 129 -4.24 -4.41 -8.28
CA ILE A 129 -3.75 -5.46 -7.40
C ILE A 129 -2.39 -5.98 -7.86
N HIS A 130 -2.24 -6.23 -9.17
CA HIS A 130 -0.98 -6.69 -9.73
C HIS A 130 0.15 -5.68 -9.49
N HIS A 131 -0.08 -4.39 -9.75
CA HIS A 131 0.91 -3.34 -9.51
C HIS A 131 1.30 -3.23 -8.03
N ILE A 132 0.32 -3.25 -7.12
CA ILE A 132 0.57 -3.20 -5.68
C ILE A 132 1.48 -4.36 -5.25
N LYS A 133 1.18 -5.59 -5.71
CA LYS A 133 2.03 -6.77 -5.44
C LYS A 133 3.45 -6.61 -5.99
N SER A 134 3.57 -6.21 -7.26
CA SER A 134 4.88 -6.05 -7.90
C SER A 134 5.73 -5.00 -7.21
N ASP A 135 5.15 -3.87 -6.82
CA ASP A 135 5.86 -2.84 -6.07
C ASP A 135 6.28 -3.36 -4.68
N GLN A 136 5.46 -4.18 -4.03
CA GLN A 136 5.81 -4.77 -2.73
C GLN A 136 7.00 -5.73 -2.81
N ILE A 137 7.00 -6.63 -3.80
CA ILE A 137 8.11 -7.57 -4.03
C ILE A 137 9.41 -6.79 -4.25
N ARG A 138 9.40 -5.80 -5.14
CA ARG A 138 10.59 -4.98 -5.46
C ARG A 138 11.14 -4.23 -4.25
N GLU A 139 10.26 -3.81 -3.36
CA GLU A 139 10.68 -3.09 -2.16
C GLU A 139 11.24 -4.02 -1.09
N ILE A 140 10.72 -5.25 -0.96
CA ILE A 140 11.32 -6.27 -0.09
C ILE A 140 12.72 -6.62 -0.60
N GLU A 141 12.87 -6.88 -1.90
CA GLU A 141 14.16 -7.19 -2.53
C GLU A 141 15.21 -6.10 -2.32
N ARG A 142 14.82 -4.81 -2.40
CA ARG A 142 15.73 -3.68 -2.13
C ARG A 142 16.22 -3.62 -0.69
N HIS A 143 15.40 -4.03 0.28
CA HIS A 143 15.78 -4.03 1.68
C HIS A 143 16.56 -5.28 2.10
N GLU A 144 16.62 -6.32 1.24
CA GLU A 144 17.38 -7.55 1.46
C GLU A 144 18.76 -7.58 0.77
N GLU A 145 19.24 -6.48 0.16
CA GLU A 145 20.60 -6.44 -0.41
C GLU A 145 21.64 -6.81 0.67
N PRO A 146 22.51 -7.82 0.42
CA PRO A 146 23.49 -8.23 1.40
C PRO A 146 24.47 -7.08 1.62
N LEU A 147 24.68 -6.72 2.90
CA LEU A 147 25.78 -5.88 3.34
C LEU A 147 27.10 -6.59 2.99
N ILE A 148 27.57 -6.42 1.75
CA ILE A 148 28.93 -6.79 1.39
C ILE A 148 29.83 -5.72 2.02
N PHE A 149 30.27 -5.98 3.25
CA PHE A 149 31.36 -5.26 3.86
C PHE A 149 32.63 -5.56 3.05
N SER A 150 33.11 -4.57 2.29
CA SER A 150 34.45 -4.54 1.71
C SER A 150 35.47 -3.97 2.70
#